data_AF-A0A8T4W230-F1
#
_entry.id   AF-A0A8T4W230-F1
#
_cell.length_a   1.000
_cell.length_b   1.000
_cell.length_c   1.000
_cell.angle_alpha   90.00
_cell.angle_beta   90.00
_cell.angle_gamma   90.00
#
_symmetry.space_group_name_H-M   'P 1'
#
loop_
_entity.id
_entity.type
_entity.pdbx_description
1 polymer ?
#
loop_
_entity_poly.entity_id
_entity_poly.type
_entity_poly.pdbx_seq_one_letter_code
_entity_poly.pdbx_strand_id
1 'polypeptide(L)'
;GVNDGIHGFGPKTALTAVKEHGDLWGVLEAEDEYIEYADRIRDLFLDPNVTEDYDLDTGIDPNLDGARDYVTDQWEIPTNEVERGFERIESAVVQTGLDQFT
;
A
#
# COMPACT_ATOMS: atom_id res chain seq x y z
N GLY A 1 -8.18 13.87 -0.85
CA GLY A 1 -6.82 13.31 -0.67
C GLY A 1 -6.43 13.52 0.78
N VAL A 2 -5.13 13.59 1.09
CA VAL A 2 -4.67 14.09 2.41
C VAL A 2 -4.87 15.61 2.57
N ASN A 3 -5.23 16.30 1.48
CA ASN A 3 -5.89 17.61 1.41
C ASN A 3 -6.79 17.65 0.15
N ASP A 4 -7.54 18.74 -0.01
CA ASP A 4 -8.49 18.96 -1.13
C ASP A 4 -7.84 19.59 -2.38
N GLY A 5 -6.59 20.04 -2.28
CA GLY A 5 -5.90 20.80 -3.33
C GLY A 5 -6.41 22.23 -3.45
N ILE A 6 -5.85 22.96 -4.43
CA ILE A 6 -6.25 24.34 -4.74
C ILE A 6 -7.15 24.31 -5.97
N HIS A 7 -8.28 25.02 -5.91
CA HIS A 7 -9.19 25.10 -7.06
C HIS A 7 -8.49 25.77 -8.26
N GLY A 8 -8.64 25.20 -9.46
CA GLY A 8 -7.95 25.68 -10.66
C GLY A 8 -6.55 25.09 -10.87
N PHE A 9 -6.01 24.37 -9.87
CA PHE A 9 -4.71 23.70 -9.96
C PHE A 9 -4.87 22.21 -10.30
N GLY A 10 -4.90 21.92 -11.60
CA GLY A 10 -4.67 20.55 -12.10
C GLY A 10 -3.17 20.23 -12.22
N PRO A 11 -2.79 18.97 -12.56
CA PRO A 11 -1.39 18.54 -12.60
C PRO A 11 -0.47 19.42 -13.45
N LYS A 12 -0.97 19.89 -14.60
CA LYS A 12 -0.21 20.77 -15.50
C LYS A 12 0.02 22.15 -14.89
N THR A 13 -1.04 22.76 -14.36
CA THR A 13 -0.98 24.10 -13.75
C THR A 13 -0.10 24.08 -12.51
N ALA A 14 -0.28 23.09 -11.63
CA ALA A 14 0.54 22.92 -10.44
C ALA A 14 2.02 22.74 -10.77
N LEU A 15 2.37 21.94 -11.78
CA LEU A 15 3.75 21.77 -12.20
C LEU A 15 4.36 23.08 -12.74
N THR A 16 3.60 23.86 -13.51
CA THR A 16 4.06 25.16 -14.01
C THR A 16 4.30 26.13 -12.86
N ALA A 17 3.35 26.25 -11.93
CA ALA A 17 3.45 27.17 -10.79
C ALA A 17 4.63 26.82 -9.88
N VAL A 18 4.85 25.54 -9.55
CA VAL A 18 6.02 25.13 -8.75
C VAL A 18 7.33 25.45 -9.47
N LYS A 19 7.40 25.31 -10.80
CA LYS A 19 8.61 25.68 -11.57
C LYS A 19 8.85 27.19 -11.59
N GLU A 20 7.78 27.98 -11.57
CA GLU A 20 7.84 29.45 -11.60
C GLU A 20 8.17 30.04 -10.23
N HIS A 21 7.56 29.51 -9.18
CA HIS A 21 7.66 30.03 -7.81
C HIS A 21 8.59 29.21 -6.90
N GLY A 22 9.20 28.15 -7.43
CA GLY A 22 10.26 27.36 -6.78
C GLY A 22 9.74 26.17 -5.96
N ASP A 23 8.80 26.40 -5.04
CA ASP A 23 8.24 25.36 -4.17
C ASP A 23 6.76 25.61 -3.84
N LEU A 24 6.20 24.75 -3.00
CA LEU A 24 4.80 24.87 -2.54
C LEU A 24 4.55 26.21 -1.84
N TRP A 25 5.51 26.72 -1.07
CA TRP A 25 5.36 27.95 -0.29
C TRP A 25 5.36 29.18 -1.19
N GLY A 26 6.27 29.22 -2.16
CA GLY A 26 6.28 30.27 -3.17
C GLY A 26 4.99 30.31 -3.99
N VAL A 27 4.40 29.15 -4.31
CA VAL A 27 3.10 29.09 -4.99
C VAL A 27 1.98 29.62 -4.09
N LEU A 28 1.91 29.18 -2.84
CA LEU A 28 0.87 29.64 -1.90
C LEU A 28 0.95 31.15 -1.63
N GLU A 29 2.16 31.70 -1.50
CA GLU A 29 2.38 33.14 -1.35
C GLU A 29 1.99 33.92 -2.62
N ALA A 30 2.36 33.43 -3.80
CA ALA A 30 2.05 34.10 -5.07
C ALA A 30 0.55 34.11 -5.40
N GLU A 31 -0.18 33.08 -4.99
CA GLU A 31 -1.62 32.91 -5.26
C GLU A 31 -2.52 33.40 -4.10
N ASP A 32 -1.93 33.87 -2.99
CA ASP A 32 -2.66 34.24 -1.75
C ASP A 32 -3.56 33.10 -1.24
N GLU A 33 -3.05 31.86 -1.32
CA GLU A 33 -3.76 30.63 -0.97
C GLU A 33 -3.17 29.99 0.29
N TYR A 34 -3.97 29.16 0.96
CA TYR A 34 -3.54 28.46 2.18
C TYR A 34 -3.99 27.00 2.18
N ILE A 35 -3.06 26.11 2.49
CA ILE A 35 -3.33 24.69 2.73
C ILE A 35 -3.04 24.38 4.19
N GLU A 36 -4.06 23.92 4.91
CA GLU A 36 -3.93 23.53 6.31
C GLU A 36 -2.95 22.35 6.46
N TYR A 37 -2.01 22.46 7.41
CA TYR A 37 -0.99 21.44 7.71
C TYR A 37 -0.09 21.06 6.54
N ALA A 38 0.10 21.95 5.56
CA ALA A 38 0.92 21.66 4.39
C ALA A 38 2.33 21.14 4.73
N ASP A 39 2.97 21.64 5.80
CA ASP A 39 4.29 21.15 6.26
C ASP A 39 4.21 19.68 6.66
N ARG A 40 3.21 19.32 7.49
CA ARG A 40 3.03 17.94 7.97
C ARG A 40 2.68 16.98 6.84
N ILE A 41 1.87 17.44 5.89
CA ILE A 41 1.51 16.63 4.72
C ILE A 41 2.75 16.40 3.85
N ARG A 42 3.58 17.43 3.65
CA ARG A 42 4.84 17.31 2.91
C ARG A 42 5.80 16.36 3.62
N ASP A 43 5.95 16.50 4.93
CA ASP A 43 6.80 15.61 5.74
C ASP A 43 6.31 14.17 5.69
N LEU A 44 5.00 13.91 5.76
CA LEU A 44 4.44 12.55 5.62
C LEU A 44 4.88 11.85 4.33
N PHE A 45 5.07 12.59 3.23
CA PHE A 45 5.51 12.01 1.96
C PHE A 45 7.03 12.00 1.78
N LEU A 46 7.74 13.00 2.31
CA LEU A 46 9.19 13.13 2.13
C LEU A 46 10.00 12.38 3.18
N ASP A 47 9.48 12.29 4.40
CA ASP A 47 10.09 11.61 5.54
C ASP A 47 9.03 10.76 6.28
N PRO A 48 8.47 9.75 5.61
CA PRO A 48 7.52 8.84 6.25
C PRO A 48 8.22 8.05 7.36
N ASN A 49 7.47 7.72 8.41
CA ASN A 49 7.94 6.80 9.43
C ASN A 49 8.05 5.38 8.85
N VAL A 50 9.24 5.02 8.39
CA VAL A 50 9.58 3.70 7.84
C VAL A 50 10.41 2.91 8.84
N THR A 51 10.38 1.59 8.69
CA THR A 51 11.22 0.68 9.47
C THR A 51 11.94 -0.29 8.54
N GLU A 52 13.20 -0.57 8.86
CA GLU A 52 13.98 -1.68 8.30
C GLU A 52 14.01 -2.88 9.26
N ASP A 53 13.36 -2.76 10.43
CA ASP A 53 13.28 -3.80 11.46
C ASP A 53 12.21 -4.84 11.08
N TYR A 54 12.51 -5.61 10.04
CA TYR A 54 11.75 -6.77 9.63
C TYR A 54 12.64 -7.80 8.94
N ASP A 55 12.36 -9.08 9.16
CA ASP A 55 12.96 -10.18 8.42
C ASP A 55 11.93 -10.71 7.40
N LEU A 56 12.38 -10.96 6.17
CA LEU A 56 11.56 -11.62 5.15
C LEU A 56 11.89 -13.11 5.12
N ASP A 57 10.94 -13.93 5.57
CA ASP A 57 10.97 -15.37 5.32
C ASP A 57 10.39 -15.65 3.94
N THR A 58 11.24 -16.09 3.01
CA THR A 58 10.84 -16.47 1.65
C THR A 58 10.55 -17.97 1.51
N GLY A 59 10.64 -18.73 2.61
CA GLY A 59 10.28 -20.14 2.64
C GLY A 59 8.78 -20.33 2.41
N ILE A 60 8.41 -21.27 1.55
CA ILE A 60 7.02 -21.60 1.25
C ILE A 60 6.63 -22.89 1.98
N ASP A 61 6.24 -22.75 3.24
CA ASP A 61 5.69 -23.83 4.09
C ASP A 61 4.50 -23.30 4.92
N PRO A 62 3.35 -22.98 4.28
CA PRO A 62 2.20 -22.45 4.99
C PRO A 62 1.46 -23.54 5.77
N ASN A 63 0.96 -23.19 6.97
CA ASN A 63 0.02 -24.04 7.70
C ASN A 63 -1.39 -23.97 7.07
N LEU A 64 -1.65 -24.83 6.08
CA LEU A 64 -2.89 -24.84 5.32
C LEU A 64 -4.11 -25.28 6.13
N ASP A 65 -3.94 -26.26 7.03
CA ASP A 65 -5.01 -26.70 7.93
C ASP A 65 -5.41 -25.56 8.86
N GLY A 66 -4.43 -24.89 9.48
CA GLY A 66 -4.71 -23.75 10.36
C GLY A 66 -5.34 -22.56 9.63
N ALA A 67 -4.95 -22.30 8.39
CA ALA A 67 -5.58 -21.26 7.56
C ALA A 67 -7.03 -21.62 7.21
N ARG A 68 -7.31 -22.90 6.91
CA ARG A 68 -8.66 -23.39 6.62
C ARG A 68 -9.57 -23.25 7.83
N ASP A 69 -9.12 -23.73 8.99
CA ASP A 69 -9.86 -23.61 10.26
C ASP A 69 -10.11 -22.14 10.64
N TYR A 70 -9.13 -21.26 10.46
CA TYR A 70 -9.32 -19.83 10.74
C TYR A 70 -10.45 -19.22 9.89
N VAL A 71 -10.50 -19.57 8.61
CA VAL A 71 -11.48 -19.00 7.69
C VAL A 71 -12.86 -19.63 7.85
N THR A 72 -12.95 -20.95 8.06
CA THR A 72 -14.24 -21.65 8.18
C THR A 72 -14.82 -21.58 9.58
N ASP A 73 -14.00 -21.75 10.62
CA ASP A 73 -14.50 -21.94 11.98
C ASP A 73 -14.48 -20.64 12.78
N GLN A 74 -13.51 -19.75 12.55
CA GLN A 74 -13.45 -18.45 13.25
C GLN A 74 -14.17 -17.33 12.51
N TRP A 75 -14.05 -17.30 11.18
CA TRP A 75 -14.73 -16.31 10.33
C TRP A 75 -16.05 -16.81 9.75
N GLU A 76 -16.43 -18.07 10.06
CA GLU A 76 -17.71 -18.68 9.70
C GLU A 76 -18.00 -18.67 8.18
N ILE A 77 -16.95 -18.62 7.35
CA ILE A 77 -17.11 -18.71 5.90
C ILE A 77 -17.46 -20.16 5.54
N PRO A 78 -18.57 -20.42 4.80
CA PRO A 78 -18.94 -21.78 4.43
C PRO A 78 -17.81 -22.49 3.67
N THR A 79 -17.51 -23.72 4.06
CA THR A 79 -16.36 -24.49 3.51
C THR A 79 -16.37 -24.56 1.98
N ASN A 80 -17.56 -24.69 1.37
CA ASN A 80 -17.71 -24.77 -0.08
C ASN A 80 -17.29 -23.49 -0.82
N GLU A 81 -17.28 -22.33 -0.16
CA GLU A 81 -16.85 -21.06 -0.75
C GLU A 81 -15.32 -20.98 -0.87
N VAL A 82 -14.59 -21.70 -0.01
CA VAL A 82 -13.12 -21.62 0.09
C VAL A 82 -12.41 -22.85 -0.46
N GLU A 83 -13.12 -23.96 -0.64
CA GLU A 83 -12.58 -25.26 -1.05
C GLU A 83 -11.65 -25.17 -2.28
N ARG A 84 -12.15 -24.64 -3.40
CA ARG A 84 -11.35 -24.47 -4.64
C ARG A 84 -10.16 -23.53 -4.47
N GLY A 85 -10.24 -22.58 -3.55
CA GLY A 85 -9.14 -21.66 -3.23
C GLY A 85 -8.00 -22.42 -2.58
N PHE A 86 -8.31 -23.23 -1.56
CA PHE A 86 -7.32 -24.06 -0.87
C PHE A 86 -6.72 -25.14 -1.77
N GLU A 87 -7.50 -25.81 -2.61
CA GLU A 87 -6.98 -26.79 -3.59
C GLU A 87 -5.89 -26.17 -4.50
N ARG A 88 -6.09 -24.92 -4.94
CA ARG A 88 -5.11 -24.20 -5.77
C ARG A 88 -3.85 -23.84 -5.00
N ILE A 89 -3.99 -23.44 -3.73
CA ILE A 89 -2.86 -23.11 -2.87
C ILE A 89 -2.03 -24.37 -2.57
N GLU A 90 -2.68 -25.49 -2.22
CA GLU A 90 -2.04 -26.78 -1.98
C GLU A 90 -1.20 -27.22 -3.19
N SER A 91 -1.76 -27.12 -4.41
CA SER A 91 -1.04 -27.43 -5.64
C SER A 91 0.20 -26.55 -5.85
N ALA A 92 0.08 -25.24 -5.60
CA ALA A 92 1.19 -24.30 -5.77
C ALA A 92 2.33 -24.56 -4.77
N VAL A 93 2.01 -24.86 -3.51
CA VAL A 93 2.98 -25.19 -2.46
C VAL A 93 3.77 -26.44 -2.84
N VAL A 94 3.10 -27.49 -3.34
CA VAL A 94 3.76 -28.72 -3.81
C VAL A 94 4.72 -28.42 -4.98
N GLN A 95 4.30 -27.60 -5.95
CA GLN A 95 5.15 -27.23 -7.09
C GLN A 95 6.40 -26.47 -6.66
N THR A 96 6.24 -25.42 -5.85
CA THR A 96 7.38 -24.66 -5.31
C THR A 96 8.29 -25.54 -4.47
N GLY A 97 7.71 -26.49 -3.75
CA GLY A 97 8.42 -27.51 -3.00
C GLY A 97 9.28 -28.45 -3.85
N LEU A 98 8.94 -28.68 -5.12
CA LEU A 98 9.72 -29.48 -6.06
C LEU A 98 10.82 -28.66 -6.76
N ASP A 99 10.52 -27.39 -7.09
CA ASP A 99 11.46 -26.47 -7.76
C ASP A 99 12.69 -26.16 -6.89
N GLN A 100 12.57 -26.21 -5.56
CA GLN A 100 13.71 -26.02 -4.64
C GLN A 100 14.67 -27.22 -4.56
N PHE A 101 14.34 -28.38 -5.15
CA PHE A 101 15.19 -29.59 -5.15
C PHE A 101 15.72 -30.00 -6.54
N THR A 102 15.50 -29.18 -7.58
CA THR A 102 15.93 -29.46 -8.97
C THR A 102 16.81 -28.33 -9.51
#